data_AF-A0A379FQI9-F1
#
_entry.id   AF-A0A379FQI9-F1
#
_cell.length_a   1.000
_cell.length_b   1.000
_cell.length_c   1.000
_cell.angle_alpha   90.00
_cell.angle_beta   90.00
_cell.angle_gamma   90.00
#
_symmetry.space_group_name_H-M   'P 1'
#
loop_
_entity.id
_entity.type
_entity.pdbx_description
1 polymer ?
#
loop_
_entity_poly.entity_id
_entity_poly.type
_entity_poly.pdbx_seq_one_letter_code
_entity_poly.pdbx_strand_id
1 'polypeptide(L)' 'MTDADLLKLLDPVLPDKVFPLVVPQDVPAISPPWLIFSFYEVDEDVFAGQAEIMINIQIDIYAKSPDKASEIRVKHLWP' A
#
# COMPACT_ATOMS: atom_id res chain seq x y z
N MET A 1 -13.74 2.87 -1.70
CA MET A 1 -12.43 3.36 -1.21
C MET A 1 -11.61 3.75 -2.42
N THR A 2 -10.92 4.88 -2.37
CA THR A 2 -10.16 5.45 -3.49
C THR A 2 -8.67 5.52 -3.15
N ASP A 3 -7.82 5.76 -4.17
CA ASP A 3 -6.39 6.04 -3.98
C ASP A 3 -6.16 7.19 -2.98
N ALA A 4 -6.99 8.23 -3.03
CA ALA A 4 -6.87 9.38 -2.13
C ALA A 4 -7.18 9.03 -0.67
N ASP A 5 -8.06 8.05 -0.43
CA ASP A 5 -8.36 7.57 0.91
C ASP A 5 -7.18 6.78 1.49
N LEU A 6 -6.60 5.87 0.68
CA LEU A 6 -5.41 5.11 1.10
C LEU A 6 -4.19 6.00 1.28
N LEU A 7 -3.98 6.99 0.41
CA LEU A 7 -2.88 7.95 0.55
C LEU A 7 -2.95 8.65 1.91
N LYS A 8 -4.14 9.14 2.32
CA LYS A 8 -4.32 9.77 3.63
C LYS A 8 -4.06 8.83 4.80
N LEU A 9 -4.40 7.55 4.68
CA LEU A 9 -4.20 6.55 5.73
C LEU A 9 -2.75 6.10 5.84
N LEU A 10 -2.04 6.01 4.71
CA LEU A 10 -0.69 5.45 4.63
C LEU A 10 0.41 6.50 4.69
N ASP A 11 0.13 7.76 4.34
CA ASP A 11 1.10 8.86 4.40
C ASP A 11 1.79 8.97 5.78
N PRO A 12 1.11 8.82 6.93
CA PRO A 12 1.77 8.83 8.24
C PRO A 12 2.82 7.72 8.45
N VAL A 13 2.79 6.64 7.66
CA VAL A 13 3.76 5.53 7.75
C VAL A 13 5.11 5.92 7.14
N LEU A 14 5.07 6.58 5.98
CA LEU A 14 6.24 7.07 5.24
C LEU A 14 5.87 8.39 4.53
N PRO A 15 5.92 9.53 5.25
CA PRO A 15 5.48 10.82 4.71
C PRO A 15 6.17 11.16 3.39
N ASP A 16 5.39 11.65 2.44
CA ASP A 16 5.83 12.03 1.09
C ASP A 16 6.45 10.89 0.26
N LYS A 17 6.34 9.64 0.73
CA LYS A 17 6.94 8.45 0.09
C LYS A 17 5.95 7.29 -0.08
N VAL A 18 4.67 7.63 -0.27
CA VAL A 18 3.58 6.72 -0.58
C VAL A 18 3.08 6.97 -2.00
N PHE A 19 3.02 5.92 -2.83
CA PHE A 19 2.69 6.04 -4.24
C PHE A 19 1.65 4.99 -4.70
N PRO A 20 0.71 5.34 -5.58
CA PRO A 20 -0.17 4.36 -6.20
C PRO A 20 0.61 3.60 -7.30
N LEU A 21 0.54 2.26 -7.29
CA LEU A 21 1.07 1.32 -8.29
C LEU A 21 2.60 1.31 -8.50
N VAL A 22 3.25 2.46 -8.64
CA VAL A 22 4.68 2.58 -8.96
C VAL A 22 5.26 3.87 -8.43
N VAL A 23 6.55 3.85 -8.10
CA VAL A 23 7.31 5.06 -7.73
C VAL A 23 7.80 5.76 -8.99
N PRO A 24 7.62 7.10 -9.11
CA PRO A 24 8.18 7.89 -10.20
C PRO A 24 9.69 7.67 -10.35
N GLN A 25 10.15 7.52 -11.58
CA GLN A 25 11.58 7.36 -11.92
C GLN A 25 12.27 8.69 -12.24
N ASP A 26 11.71 9.80 -11.74
CA ASP A 26 12.19 11.14 -12.03
C ASP A 26 13.56 11.44 -11.40
N VAL A 27 14.23 12.48 -11.90
CA VAL A 27 15.48 12.99 -11.33
C VAL A 27 15.16 14.16 -10.40
N PRO A 28 15.53 14.12 -9.10
CA PRO A 28 16.33 13.10 -8.44
C PRO A 28 15.52 11.84 -8.09
N ALA A 29 16.15 10.67 -8.23
CA ALA A 29 15.52 9.40 -7.91
C ALA A 29 15.10 9.34 -6.44
N ILE A 30 13.89 8.84 -6.20
CA ILE A 30 13.37 8.66 -4.85
C ILE A 30 14.18 7.57 -4.15
N SER A 31 14.76 7.91 -3.00
CA SER A 31 15.55 6.97 -2.20
C SER A 31 14.66 6.16 -1.24
N PRO A 32 14.94 4.86 -1.04
CA PRO A 32 14.18 4.05 -0.11
C PRO A 32 14.44 4.49 1.35
N PRO A 33 13.47 4.29 2.26
CA PRO A 33 12.26 3.49 2.06
C PRO A 33 11.10 4.24 1.41
N TRP A 34 10.26 3.52 0.67
CA TRP A 34 8.98 4.01 0.13
C TRP A 34 7.93 2.89 0.20
N LEU A 35 6.68 3.28 0.04
CA LEU A 35 5.53 2.38 0.02
C LEU A 35 4.79 2.54 -1.31
N ILE A 36 4.35 1.44 -1.89
CA ILE A 36 3.34 1.45 -2.95
C ILE A 36 2.08 0.73 -2.48
N PHE A 37 0.93 1.10 -3.05
CA PHE A 37 -0.31 0.36 -2.86
C PHE A 37 -1.03 0.14 -4.18
N SER A 38 -1.85 -0.91 -4.23
CA SER A 38 -2.68 -1.25 -5.39
C SER A 38 -4.00 -1.89 -4.96
N PHE A 39 -4.99 -1.78 -5.85
CA PHE A 39 -6.30 -2.40 -5.70
C PHE A 39 -6.45 -3.56 -6.68
N TYR A 40 -7.11 -4.63 -6.25
CA TYR A 40 -7.64 -5.64 -7.14
C TYR A 40 -8.99 -6.13 -6.62
N GLU A 41 -9.96 -6.17 -7.52
CA GLU A 41 -11.27 -6.72 -7.24
C GLU A 41 -11.21 -8.24 -7.41
N VAL A 42 -11.93 -8.94 -6.55
CA VAL A 42 -12.10 -10.39 -6.65
C VAL A 42 -13.57 -10.65 -6.92
N ASP A 43 -13.87 -11.08 -8.13
CA ASP A 43 -15.20 -11.52 -8.55
C ASP A 43 -15.47 -12.93 -7.99
N GLU A 44 -15.69 -13.05 -6.68
CA GLU A 44 -16.07 -14.32 -6.05
C GLU A 44 -17.56 -14.37 -5.70
N ASP A 45 -18.15 -15.55 -5.91
CA ASP A 45 -19.57 -15.85 -5.65
C ASP A 45 -19.83 -15.82 -4.14
N VAL A 46 -20.62 -14.85 -3.71
CA VAL A 46 -21.00 -14.64 -2.32
C VAL A 46 -22.04 -15.67 -1.88
N PHE A 47 -21.57 -16.89 -1.60
CA PHE A 47 -22.42 -17.96 -1.08
C PHE A 47 -22.97 -17.57 0.30
N ALA A 48 -24.24 -17.10 0.31
CA ALA A 48 -25.09 -16.70 1.45
C ALA A 48 -25.26 -15.19 1.79
N GLY A 49 -25.03 -14.26 0.86
CA GLY A 49 -25.54 -12.88 0.97
C GLY A 49 -24.68 -11.81 0.24
N GLN A 50 -25.30 -10.74 -0.28
CA GLN A 50 -24.59 -9.76 -1.12
C GLN A 50 -23.59 -8.90 -0.33
N ALA A 51 -22.30 -9.13 -0.54
CA ALA A 51 -21.36 -8.01 -0.66
C ALA A 51 -21.46 -7.50 -2.11
N GLU A 52 -21.66 -6.21 -2.30
CA GLU A 52 -21.74 -5.61 -3.64
C GLU A 52 -20.40 -5.73 -4.38
N ILE A 53 -19.29 -5.52 -3.68
CA ILE A 53 -17.92 -5.56 -4.20
C ILE A 53 -16.96 -6.02 -3.09
N MET A 54 -16.02 -6.92 -3.42
CA MET A 54 -14.85 -7.21 -2.58
C MET A 54 -13.61 -6.57 -3.19
N ILE A 55 -12.97 -5.69 -2.42
CA ILE A 55 -11.73 -5.00 -2.81
C ILE A 55 -10.59 -5.52 -1.94
N ASN A 56 -9.57 -6.08 -2.57
CA ASN A 56 -8.30 -6.36 -1.92
C ASN A 56 -7.34 -5.20 -2.12
N ILE A 57 -6.54 -4.94 -1.09
CA ILE A 57 -5.50 -3.91 -1.10
C ILE A 57 -4.17 -4.61 -0.86
N GLN A 58 -3.24 -4.43 -1.78
CA GLN A 58 -1.85 -4.82 -1.58
C GLN A 58 -1.04 -3.58 -1.17
N ILE A 59 -0.19 -3.75 -0.16
CA ILE A 59 0.70 -2.71 0.35
C ILE A 59 2.12 -3.28 0.36
N ASP A 60 3.00 -2.70 -0.44
CA ASP A 60 4.39 -3.14 -0.55
C ASP A 60 5.33 -2.06 -0.02
N ILE A 61 6.16 -2.44 0.96
CA ILE A 61 7.20 -1.56 1.52
C ILE A 61 8.55 -1.97 0.95
N TYR A 62 9.21 -1.03 0.28
CA TYR A 62 10.55 -1.20 -0.27
C TYR A 62 11.54 -0.46 0.62
N ALA A 63 12.63 -1.15 0.98
CA ALA A 63 13.71 -0.60 1.77
C ALA A 63 15.06 -1.14 1.28
N LYS A 64 16.17 -0.61 1.84
CA LYS A 64 17.53 -1.12 1.51
C LYS A 64 17.80 -2.54 2.03
N SER A 65 16.97 -3.04 2.95
CA SER A 65 17.01 -4.40 3.44
C SER A 65 15.61 -4.93 3.75
N PRO A 66 15.36 -6.25 3.62
CA PRO A 66 14.10 -6.87 4.01
C PRO A 66 13.74 -6.65 5.48
N ASP A 67 14.74 -6.63 6.36
CA ASP A 67 14.55 -6.39 7.80
C ASP A 67 13.98 -5.00 8.05
N LYS A 68 14.50 -3.98 7.34
CA LYS A 68 14.00 -2.62 7.50
C LYS A 68 12.58 -2.46 6.98
N ALA A 69 12.25 -3.10 5.86
CA ALA A 69 10.87 -3.13 5.36
C ALA A 69 9.92 -3.82 6.36
N SER A 70 10.36 -4.93 6.96
CA SER A 70 9.58 -5.65 7.97
C SER A 70 9.40 -4.86 9.25
N GLU A 71 10.42 -4.14 9.72
CA GLU A 71 10.34 -3.24 10.87
C GLU A 71 9.26 -2.17 10.67
N ILE A 72 9.24 -1.53 9.49
CA ILE A 72 8.23 -0.50 9.15
C ILE A 72 6.83 -1.11 9.13
N ARG A 73 6.67 -2.27 8.46
CA ARG A 73 5.38 -3.00 8.38
C ARG A 73 4.84 -3.33 9.77
N VAL A 74 5.65 -3.99 10.60
CA VAL A 74 5.24 -4.41 11.94
C VAL A 74 4.94 -3.22 12.83
N LYS A 75 5.75 -2.15 12.75
CA LYS A 75 5.55 -1.00 13.65
C LYS A 75 4.28 -0.19 13.33
N HIS A 76 3.84 -0.13 12.08
CA HIS A 76 2.79 0.81 11.66
C HIS A 76 1.55 0.17 11.06
N LEU A 77 1.64 -1.04 10.49
CA LEU A 77 0.54 -1.69 9.77
C LEU A 77 -0.02 -2.91 10.51
N TRP A 78 0.63 -3.37 11.58
CA TRP A 78 0.19 -4.53 12.35
C TRP A 78 0.41 -4.33 13.85
N PRO A 79 -0.63 -4.08 14.66
CA PRO A 79 -0.49 -4.07 16.12
C PRO A 79 -0.20 -5.46 16.71
#